data_AF-A0A853IFY9-F1
#
_entry.id   AF-A0A853IFY9-F1
#
_cell.length_a   1.000
_cell.length_b   1.000
_cell.length_c   1.000
_cell.angle_alpha   90.00
_cell.angle_beta   90.00
_cell.angle_gamma   90.00
#
_symmetry.space_group_name_H-M   'P 1'
#
loop_
_entity.id
_entity.type
_entity.pdbx_description
1 polymer ?
#
loop_
_entity_poly.entity_id
_entity_poly.type
_entity_poly.pdbx_seq_one_letter_code
_entity_poly.pdbx_strand_id
1 'polypeptide(L)'
;MAQGIEKLRFAKQLKKLQEQAFSENTKGIEKLKLVKEIKVVREALAVNSKSTISRFQQLLAGEFNKLDPKAFIKMVKSIVVDEEANVDEIKQPVVDYLINHLNLKAA
;
A
#
# COMPACT_ATOMS: atom_id res chain seq x y z
N MET A 1 -2.06 14.02 -1.59
CA MET A 1 -1.72 12.62 -1.25
C MET A 1 -2.79 12.15 -0.28
N ALA A 2 -3.71 11.27 -0.69
CA ALA A 2 -4.80 10.86 0.19
C ALA A 2 -4.23 10.03 1.35
N GLN A 3 -4.28 10.58 2.56
CA GLN A 3 -3.76 9.96 3.78
C GLN A 3 -4.51 8.64 4.02
N GLY A 4 -3.88 7.64 4.64
CA GLY A 4 -4.48 6.29 4.81
C GLY A 4 -5.91 6.27 5.35
N ILE A 5 -6.29 7.30 6.13
CA ILE A 5 -7.65 7.54 6.64
C ILE A 5 -8.67 7.79 5.52
N GLU A 6 -8.31 8.53 4.48
CA GLU A 6 -9.17 8.81 3.32
C GLU A 6 -9.41 7.54 2.50
N LYS A 7 -8.37 6.71 2.30
CA LYS A 7 -8.53 5.40 1.64
C LYS A 7 -9.50 4.49 2.40
N LEU A 8 -9.40 4.47 3.74
CA LEU A 8 -10.32 3.73 4.61
C LEU A 8 -11.76 4.25 4.53
N ARG A 9 -11.96 5.58 4.42
CA ARG A 9 -13.28 6.18 4.16
C ARG A 9 -13.84 5.77 2.81
N PHE A 10 -13.06 5.85 1.74
CA PHE A 10 -13.50 5.47 0.40
C PHE A 10 -13.81 3.97 0.31
N ALA A 11 -13.04 3.10 0.96
CA ALA A 11 -13.32 1.67 1.03
C ALA A 11 -14.63 1.36 1.77
N LYS A 12 -14.89 2.03 2.91
CA LYS A 12 -16.16 1.91 3.64
C LYS A 12 -17.35 2.40 2.82
N GLN A 13 -17.19 3.53 2.11
CA GLN A 13 -18.23 4.05 1.20
C GLN A 13 -18.53 3.08 0.05
N LEU A 14 -17.50 2.47 -0.54
CA LEU A 14 -17.67 1.46 -1.59
C LEU A 14 -18.47 0.24 -1.12
N LYS A 15 -18.14 -0.28 0.07
CA LYS A 15 -18.85 -1.43 0.65
C LYS A 15 -20.33 -1.11 0.83
N LYS A 16 -20.64 0.07 1.39
CA LYS A 16 -22.02 0.52 1.60
C LYS A 16 -22.78 0.71 0.28
N LEU A 17 -22.14 1.30 -0.73
CA LEU A 17 -22.73 1.48 -2.07
C LEU A 17 -22.99 0.14 -2.75
N GLN A 18 -22.10 -0.84 -2.60
CA GLN A 18 -22.32 -2.20 -3.11
C GLN A 18 -23.48 -2.89 -2.39
N GLU A 19 -23.53 -2.82 -1.05
CA GLU A 19 -24.65 -3.38 -0.27
C GLU A 19 -26.00 -2.76 -0.69
N GLN A 20 -26.04 -1.46 -0.98
CA GLN A 20 -27.24 -0.79 -1.50
C GLN A 20 -27.57 -1.20 -2.93
N ALA A 21 -26.58 -1.31 -3.81
CA ALA A 21 -26.77 -1.69 -5.22
C ALA A 21 -27.24 -3.14 -5.38
N PHE A 22 -26.83 -4.04 -4.49
CA PHE A 22 -27.18 -5.46 -4.49
C PHE A 22 -28.32 -5.82 -3.52
N SER A 23 -28.91 -4.83 -2.84
CA SER A 23 -30.12 -5.06 -2.04
C SER A 23 -31.30 -5.46 -2.94
N GLU A 24 -32.16 -6.36 -2.45
CA GLU A 24 -33.37 -6.79 -3.17
C GLU A 24 -34.37 -5.65 -3.41
N ASN A 25 -34.29 -4.57 -2.62
CA ASN A 25 -35.20 -3.42 -2.71
C ASN A 25 -34.80 -2.34 -3.71
N THR A 26 -33.62 -2.39 -4.32
CA THR A 26 -33.21 -1.36 -5.30
C THR A 26 -33.71 -1.67 -6.71
N LYS A 27 -34.52 -0.76 -7.26
CA LYS A 27 -35.10 -0.87 -8.61
C LYS A 27 -34.07 -0.51 -9.68
N GLY A 28 -34.28 -0.98 -10.92
CA GLY A 28 -33.28 -0.95 -11.99
C GLY A 28 -32.64 0.44 -12.27
N ILE A 29 -33.40 1.52 -12.17
CA ILE A 29 -32.89 2.89 -12.39
C ILE A 29 -31.98 3.33 -11.22
N GLU A 30 -32.35 3.01 -9.98
CA GLU A 30 -31.53 3.29 -8.80
C GLU A 30 -30.27 2.43 -8.78
N LYS A 31 -30.36 1.16 -9.21
CA LYS A 31 -29.18 0.30 -9.41
C LYS A 31 -28.20 0.89 -10.40
N LEU A 32 -28.68 1.41 -11.54
CA LEU A 32 -27.81 2.05 -12.54
C LEU A 32 -27.11 3.31 -12.00
N LYS A 33 -27.79 4.09 -11.15
CA LYS A 33 -27.19 5.26 -10.49
C LYS A 33 -26.11 4.85 -9.49
N LEU A 34 -26.39 3.86 -8.64
CA LEU A 34 -25.44 3.32 -7.67
C LEU A 34 -24.21 2.68 -8.34
N VAL A 35 -24.39 1.97 -9.46
CA VAL A 35 -23.27 1.39 -10.24
C VAL A 35 -22.37 2.48 -10.83
N LYS A 36 -22.95 3.60 -11.30
CA LYS A 36 -22.15 4.76 -11.74
C LYS A 36 -21.35 5.36 -10.59
N GLU A 37 -21.96 5.52 -9.42
CA GLU A 37 -21.27 6.03 -8.22
C GLU A 37 -20.15 5.07 -7.75
N ILE A 38 -20.40 3.76 -7.75
CA ILE A 38 -19.37 2.73 -7.47
C ILE A 38 -18.19 2.87 -8.45
N LYS A 39 -18.46 3.09 -9.74
CA LYS A 39 -17.42 3.25 -10.75
C LYS A 39 -16.56 4.49 -10.49
N VAL A 40 -17.18 5.62 -10.17
CA VAL A 40 -16.48 6.87 -9.83
C VAL A 40 -15.60 6.70 -8.59
N VAL A 41 -16.11 6.06 -7.54
CA VAL A 41 -15.32 5.82 -6.32
C VAL A 41 -14.18 4.82 -6.58
N ARG A 42 -14.42 3.79 -7.40
CA ARG A 42 -13.36 2.86 -7.85
C ARG A 42 -12.30 3.58 -8.68
N GLU A 43 -12.68 4.46 -9.59
CA GLU A 43 -11.75 5.26 -10.38
C GLU A 43 -10.97 6.24 -9.50
N ALA A 44 -11.60 6.87 -8.50
CA ALA A 44 -10.89 7.70 -7.51
C ALA A 44 -9.89 6.91 -6.65
N LEU A 45 -10.20 5.64 -6.34
CA LEU A 45 -9.27 4.71 -5.70
C LEU A 45 -8.16 4.24 -6.66
N ALA A 46 -8.49 3.97 -7.91
CA ALA A 46 -7.57 3.45 -8.93
C ALA A 46 -6.61 4.51 -9.49
N VAL A 47 -7.05 5.76 -9.62
CA VAL A 47 -6.18 6.89 -9.99
C VAL A 47 -5.14 7.15 -8.90
N ASN A 48 -5.48 6.86 -7.63
CA ASN A 48 -4.54 6.84 -6.50
C ASN A 48 -3.79 5.50 -6.34
N SER A 49 -4.02 4.52 -7.22
CA SER A 49 -3.29 3.26 -7.32
C SER A 49 -2.35 3.23 -8.53
N LYS A 50 -1.89 4.38 -9.02
CA LYS A 50 -0.66 4.44 -9.83
C LYS A 50 0.48 3.86 -9.00
N SER A 51 0.72 2.57 -9.18
CA SER A 51 1.90 1.78 -8.83
C SER A 51 2.76 2.41 -7.73
N THR A 52 2.21 2.61 -6.54
CA THR A 52 3.06 2.87 -5.38
C THR A 52 3.58 1.50 -5.00
N ILE A 53 4.71 1.11 -5.59
CA ILE A 53 5.46 -0.07 -5.17
C ILE A 53 5.51 0.01 -3.64
N SER A 54 5.03 -1.02 -2.95
CA SER A 54 5.01 -1.01 -1.47
C SER A 54 6.44 -0.72 -0.97
N ARG A 55 6.60 -0.03 0.16
CA ARG A 55 7.97 0.27 0.62
C ARG A 55 8.69 -1.04 0.98
N PHE A 56 7.97 -2.07 1.39
CA PHE A 56 8.53 -3.42 1.48
C PHE A 56 9.10 -3.93 0.14
N GLN A 57 8.36 -3.79 -0.97
CA GLN A 57 8.88 -4.16 -2.29
C GLN A 57 10.07 -3.29 -2.74
N GLN A 58 10.08 -1.99 -2.39
CA GLN A 58 11.23 -1.12 -2.63
C GLN A 58 12.45 -1.55 -1.80
N LEU A 59 12.23 -2.02 -0.57
CA LEU A 59 13.27 -2.57 0.29
C LEU A 59 13.86 -3.85 -0.31
N LEU A 60 13.01 -4.77 -0.78
CA LEU A 60 13.44 -5.98 -1.50
C LEU A 60 14.25 -5.65 -2.76
N ALA A 61 13.86 -4.59 -3.48
CA ALA A 61 14.58 -4.11 -4.66
C ALA A 61 15.89 -3.36 -4.35
N GLY A 62 16.21 -3.15 -3.06
CA GLY A 62 17.43 -2.44 -2.65
C GLY A 62 17.41 -0.93 -2.93
N GLU A 63 16.23 -0.33 -3.18
CA GLU A 63 16.07 1.11 -3.47
C GLU A 63 16.59 1.99 -2.33
N PHE A 64 16.60 1.46 -1.10
CA PHE A 64 17.05 2.18 0.10
C PHE A 64 18.54 2.00 0.42
N ASN A 65 19.31 1.26 -0.40
CA ASN A 65 20.74 1.01 -0.16
C ASN A 65 21.63 2.25 -0.22
N LYS A 66 21.09 3.34 -0.77
CA LYS A 66 21.76 4.65 -0.86
C LYS A 66 21.51 5.54 0.36
N LEU A 67 20.60 5.15 1.26
CA LEU A 67 20.30 5.92 2.46
C LEU A 67 21.43 5.78 3.47
N ASP A 68 21.64 6.80 4.30
CA ASP A 68 22.49 6.70 5.48
C ASP A 68 21.93 5.65 6.46
N PRO A 69 22.77 4.96 7.24
CA PRO A 69 22.34 3.89 8.16
C PRO A 69 21.19 4.28 9.08
N LYS A 70 21.23 5.51 9.60
CA LYS A 70 20.20 6.03 10.50
C LYS A 70 18.86 6.22 9.78
N ALA A 71 18.89 6.67 8.53
CA ALA A 71 17.69 6.85 7.70
C ALA A 71 17.13 5.50 7.24
N PHE A 72 18.00 4.56 6.85
CA PHE A 72 17.64 3.20 6.49
C PHE A 72 16.91 2.48 7.63
N ILE A 73 17.47 2.48 8.85
CA ILE A 73 16.85 1.85 10.03
C ILE A 73 15.46 2.44 10.31
N LYS A 74 15.30 3.76 10.18
CA LYS A 74 14.00 4.41 10.37
C LYS A 74 12.98 3.95 9.33
N MET A 75 13.40 3.78 8.08
CA MET A 75 12.55 3.26 7.00
C MET A 75 12.12 1.82 7.27
N VAL A 76 13.08 0.93 7.59
CA VAL A 76 12.79 -0.48 7.89
C VAL A 76 11.84 -0.62 9.08
N LYS A 77 12.03 0.16 10.14
CA LYS A 77 11.08 0.19 11.28
C LYS A 77 9.68 0.63 10.87
N SER A 78 9.56 1.63 10.01
CA SER A 78 8.26 2.06 9.46
C SER A 78 7.62 0.95 8.64
N ILE A 79 8.39 0.16 7.88
CA ILE A 79 7.84 -0.97 7.12
C ILE A 79 7.30 -2.07 8.06
N VAL A 80 8.06 -2.45 9.09
CA VAL A 80 7.62 -3.47 10.07
C VAL A 80 6.35 -3.02 10.81
N VAL A 81 6.27 -1.75 11.20
CA VAL A 81 5.18 -1.21 12.02
C VAL A 81 3.95 -0.81 11.20
N ASP A 82 4.15 -0.11 10.08
CA ASP A 82 3.06 0.48 9.30
C ASP A 82 2.50 -0.47 8.23
N GLU A 83 3.31 -1.41 7.74
CA GLU A 83 2.90 -2.40 6.72
C GLU A 83 2.74 -3.82 7.30
N GLU A 84 2.88 -3.99 8.63
CA GLU A 84 2.77 -5.27 9.33
C GLU A 84 3.63 -6.40 8.71
N ALA A 85 4.74 -6.02 8.07
CA ALA A 85 5.60 -6.94 7.35
C ALA A 85 6.36 -7.86 8.32
N ASN A 86 6.49 -9.14 7.96
CA ASN A 86 7.15 -10.11 8.80
C ASN A 86 8.66 -9.81 8.89
N VAL A 87 9.19 -9.83 10.12
CA VAL A 87 10.61 -9.61 10.39
C VAL A 87 11.47 -10.60 9.63
N ASP A 88 11.03 -11.86 9.47
CA ASP A 88 11.77 -12.88 8.71
C ASP A 88 11.99 -12.50 7.25
N GLU A 89 11.02 -11.85 6.61
CA GLU A 89 11.11 -11.41 5.20
C GLU A 89 12.01 -10.18 5.03
N ILE A 90 12.25 -9.43 6.11
CA ILE A 90 13.05 -8.19 6.13
C ILE A 90 14.52 -8.45 6.47
N LYS A 91 14.84 -9.58 7.10
CA LYS A 91 16.21 -9.94 7.49
C LYS A 91 17.17 -9.89 6.29
N GLN A 92 16.83 -10.54 5.19
CA GLN A 92 17.72 -10.66 4.03
C GLN A 92 18.02 -9.29 3.39
N PRO A 93 17.04 -8.43 3.08
CA PRO A 93 17.30 -7.07 2.58
C PRO A 93 18.18 -6.22 3.50
N VAL A 94 18.02 -6.34 4.83
CA VAL A 94 18.83 -5.61 5.80
C VAL A 94 20.28 -6.11 5.81
N VAL A 95 20.48 -7.43 5.68
CA VAL A 95 21.81 -8.02 5.53
C VAL A 95 22.47 -7.53 4.23
N ASP A 96 21.73 -7.54 3.12
CA ASP A 96 22.24 -7.06 1.82
C ASP A 96 22.60 -5.58 1.87
N TYR A 97 21.81 -4.76 2.56
CA TYR A 97 22.15 -3.36 2.85
C TYR A 97 23.48 -3.26 3.59
N LEU A 98 23.67 -4.04 4.67
CA LEU A 98 24.88 -3.99 5.50
C LEU A 98 26.12 -4.44 4.71
N ILE A 99 26.01 -5.50 3.90
CA ILE A 99 27.11 -5.99 3.05
C ILE A 99 27.55 -4.92 2.06
N ASN A 100 26.59 -4.30 1.37
CA ASN A 100 26.85 -3.24 0.40
C ASN A 100 27.40 -1.97 1.05
N HIS A 101 26.84 -1.56 2.19
CA HIS A 101 27.20 -0.31 2.85
C HIS A 101 28.54 -0.39 3.60
N LEU A 102 28.88 -1.56 4.14
CA LEU A 102 30.15 -1.79 4.83
C LEU A 102 31.28 -2.25 3.89
N ASN A 103 31.02 -2.37 2.57
CA ASN A 103 31.97 -2.93 1.61
C ASN A 103 32.57 -4.26 2.10
N LEU A 104 31.74 -5.09 2.75
CA LEU A 104 32.13 -6.44 3.14
C LEU A 104 32.14 -7.29 1.86
N LYS A 105 33.14 -7.07 1.00
CA LYS A 105 33.50 -8.07 0.01
C LYS A 105 33.78 -9.34 0.80
N ALA A 106 32.98 -10.37 0.53
CA ALA A 106 33.27 -11.72 1.00
C ALA A 106 34.73 -12.03 0.64
N ALA A 107 35.56 -12.07 1.68
CA ALA A 107 36.92 -12.58 1.62
C ALA A 107 36.87 -14.10 1.71
#